data_AF-A0A537DU81-F1
#
_entry.id   AF-A0A537DU81-F1
#
_cell.length_a   1.000
_cell.length_b   1.000
_cell.length_c   1.000
_cell.angle_alpha   90.00
_cell.angle_beta   90.00
_cell.angle_gamma   90.00
#
_symmetry.space_group_name_H-M   'P 1'
#
loop_
_entity.id
_entity.type
_entity.pdbx_description
1 polymer ?
#
loop_
_entity_poly.entity_id
_entity_poly.type
_entity_poly.pdbx_seq_one_letter_code
_entity_poly.pdbx_strand_id
1 'polypeptide(L)'
;MEVDIMKVFAIFEPLIMHVERDFLKSVDRLTEFVTLLKELYGVIRPAYSDVMITEMMEHDNIEGRRNLIGTDLKRALPNLHWATFLGPEYVNMFGVDRVLTSPVYSAERLPDSGALLLLTKSPLDYLSERRQFEKRRTEAKNHLGLEAFDTGDISHKGKVPIFRFLEEKERLRQQRFTRRRESSESKDDLLSTVRREEWREWIARNRSLALEFAQDLAAGGFKLDFSSDSVRCVDNYVERLRASKTTPNIEFLKKLSAYVAQVVVQETGARFSFDDSDDIPFLRVGGLQVSPLARAQKVLLEGEKFEPWYRYVTEELKINPEL
;
A
#
# COMPACT_ATOMS: atom_id res chain seq x y z
N MET A 1 2.82 -16.50 21.62
CA MET A 1 3.22 -15.30 20.87
C MET A 1 3.07 -15.63 19.42
N GLU A 2 2.18 -14.93 18.73
CA GLU A 2 1.93 -15.07 17.30
C GLU A 2 2.37 -13.77 16.62
N VAL A 3 3.04 -13.89 15.47
CA VAL A 3 3.56 -12.77 14.69
C VAL A 3 2.96 -12.84 13.30
N ASP A 4 2.26 -11.80 12.90
CA ASP A 4 1.64 -11.68 11.58
C ASP A 4 2.20 -10.47 10.82
N ILE A 5 2.37 -10.65 9.51
CA ILE A 5 2.78 -9.61 8.57
C ILE A 5 1.61 -9.39 7.60
N MET A 6 0.72 -8.46 7.95
CA MET A 6 -0.38 -8.08 7.06
C MET A 6 0.11 -7.09 6.00
N LYS A 7 -0.06 -7.44 4.72
CA LYS A 7 -0.01 -6.47 3.61
C LYS A 7 -1.30 -5.66 3.59
N VAL A 8 -1.41 -4.70 4.49
CA VAL A 8 -2.45 -3.67 4.43
C VAL A 8 -2.03 -2.64 3.38
N PHE A 9 -2.98 -1.99 2.70
CA PHE A 9 -2.76 -0.81 1.84
C PHE A 9 -2.21 0.43 2.60
N ALA A 10 -1.60 0.21 3.76
CA ALA A 10 -0.95 1.22 4.54
C ALA A 10 0.41 1.53 3.91
N ILE A 11 0.77 2.80 3.93
CA ILE A 11 2.05 3.28 3.40
C ILE A 11 3.23 2.75 4.26
N PHE A 12 2.91 2.27 5.46
CA PHE A 12 3.79 1.64 6.44
C PHE A 12 3.51 0.13 6.48
N GLU A 13 4.56 -0.68 6.58
CA GLU A 13 4.45 -2.11 6.81
C GLU A 13 4.26 -2.36 8.32
N PRO A 14 3.08 -2.84 8.77
CA PRO A 14 2.87 -3.10 10.18
C PRO A 14 3.51 -4.43 10.59
N LEU A 15 4.09 -4.47 11.79
CA LEU A 15 4.38 -5.72 12.51
C LEU A 15 3.39 -5.83 13.67
N ILE A 16 2.59 -6.90 13.68
CA ILE A 16 1.62 -7.15 14.74
C ILE A 16 2.07 -8.36 15.55
N MET A 17 2.10 -8.18 16.87
CA MET A 17 2.47 -9.22 17.82
C MET A 17 1.37 -9.38 18.87
N HIS A 18 0.90 -10.62 19.04
CA HIS A 18 -0.10 -10.95 20.05
C HIS A 18 0.54 -11.65 21.25
N VAL A 19 0.22 -11.16 22.45
CA VAL A 19 0.65 -11.71 23.73
C VAL A 19 -0.56 -11.96 24.61
N GLU A 20 -0.59 -13.13 25.24
CA GLU A 20 -1.66 -13.51 26.17
C GLU A 20 -1.70 -12.57 27.36
N ARG A 21 -2.88 -12.08 27.72
CA ARG A 21 -3.09 -11.13 28.82
C ARG A 21 -2.49 -11.62 30.13
N ASP A 22 -2.64 -12.92 30.40
CA ASP A 22 -2.18 -13.55 31.63
C ASP A 22 -0.65 -13.53 31.78
N PHE A 23 0.08 -13.39 30.68
CA PHE A 23 1.52 -13.19 30.72
C PHE A 23 1.90 -11.90 31.47
N LEU A 24 1.09 -10.85 31.32
CA LEU A 24 1.36 -9.49 31.84
C LEU A 24 0.89 -9.28 33.28
N LYS A 25 0.28 -10.28 33.92
CA LYS A 25 -0.18 -10.19 35.33
C LYS A 25 0.98 -10.17 36.34
N SER A 26 2.11 -10.77 36.00
CA SER A 26 3.31 -10.78 36.85
C SER A 26 4.17 -9.54 36.56
N VAL A 27 4.64 -8.86 37.61
CA VAL A 27 5.52 -7.68 37.50
C VAL A 27 6.83 -8.02 36.78
N ASP A 28 7.41 -9.19 37.06
CA ASP A 28 8.67 -9.62 36.42
C ASP A 28 8.48 -9.84 34.91
N ARG A 29 7.38 -10.49 34.52
CA ARG A 29 7.04 -10.73 33.10
C ARG A 29 6.68 -9.44 32.37
N LEU A 30 6.01 -8.50 33.04
CA LEU A 30 5.73 -7.19 32.48
C LEU A 30 7.03 -6.42 32.20
N THR A 31 7.99 -6.50 33.12
CA THR A 31 9.32 -5.89 32.96
C THR A 31 10.11 -6.54 31.83
N GLU A 32 10.11 -7.86 31.75
CA GLU A 32 10.67 -8.64 30.64
C GLU A 32 10.04 -8.24 29.30
N PHE A 33 8.71 -8.10 29.27
CA PHE A 33 7.99 -7.69 28.07
C PHE A 33 8.36 -6.29 27.59
N VAL A 34 8.44 -5.31 28.50
CA VAL A 34 8.91 -3.95 28.15
C VAL A 34 10.34 -3.98 27.62
N THR A 35 11.20 -4.85 28.15
CA THR A 35 12.56 -5.03 27.65
C THR A 35 12.56 -5.58 26.21
N LEU A 36 11.79 -6.64 25.96
CA LEU A 36 11.62 -7.20 24.62
C LEU A 36 11.10 -6.16 23.61
N LEU A 37 10.12 -5.33 24.00
CA LEU A 37 9.59 -4.28 23.13
C LEU A 37 10.65 -3.24 22.76
N LYS A 38 11.53 -2.88 23.69
CA LYS A 38 12.66 -1.96 23.41
C LYS A 38 13.70 -2.60 22.48
N GLU A 39 13.99 -3.88 22.66
CA GLU A 39 14.89 -4.62 21.76
C GLU A 39 14.31 -4.68 20.34
N LEU A 40 13.02 -5.01 20.23
CA LEU A 40 12.29 -5.03 18.97
C LEU A 40 12.28 -3.66 18.29
N TYR A 41 12.05 -2.59 19.06
CA TYR A 41 12.18 -1.22 18.58
C TYR A 41 13.59 -0.95 18.02
N GLY A 42 14.65 -1.39 18.72
CA GLY A 42 16.03 -1.20 18.27
C GLY A 42 16.34 -1.85 16.92
N VAL A 43 15.68 -2.98 16.62
CA VAL A 43 15.78 -3.71 15.36
C VAL A 43 14.96 -3.05 14.25
N ILE A 44 13.68 -2.78 14.51
CA ILE A 44 12.73 -2.32 13.48
C ILE A 44 12.88 -0.82 13.21
N ARG A 45 13.17 -0.03 14.26
CA ARG A 45 13.24 1.43 14.25
C ARG A 45 11.98 2.08 13.65
N PRO A 46 10.78 1.72 14.15
CA PRO A 46 9.53 2.19 13.57
C PRO A 46 9.37 3.71 13.78
N ALA A 47 8.68 4.36 12.84
CA ALA A 47 8.29 5.76 13.02
C ALA A 47 7.30 5.91 14.19
N TYR A 48 6.41 4.94 14.37
CA TYR A 48 5.45 4.88 15.47
C TYR A 48 5.13 3.41 15.77
N SER A 49 4.93 3.06 17.04
CA SER A 49 4.37 1.78 17.47
C SER A 49 3.61 1.98 18.78
N ASP A 50 2.59 1.15 18.99
CA ASP A 50 1.82 1.12 20.21
C ASP A 50 1.63 -0.31 20.75
N VAL A 51 1.30 -0.36 22.04
CA VAL A 51 0.92 -1.60 22.72
C VAL A 51 -0.37 -1.34 23.48
N MET A 52 -1.36 -2.16 23.20
CA MET A 52 -2.71 -2.02 23.71
C MET A 52 -3.32 -3.39 24.00
N ILE A 53 -4.39 -3.40 24.79
CA ILE A 53 -5.27 -4.57 24.93
C ILE A 53 -6.50 -4.39 24.03
N THR A 54 -7.12 -5.50 23.64
CA THR A 54 -8.28 -5.50 22.72
C THR A 54 -9.41 -4.56 23.18
N GLU A 55 -9.67 -4.48 24.48
CA GLU A 55 -10.70 -3.59 25.04
C GLU A 55 -10.42 -2.09 24.83
N MET A 56 -9.16 -1.69 24.62
CA MET A 56 -8.81 -0.32 24.22
C MET A 56 -9.25 -0.07 22.77
N MET A 57 -8.99 -1.02 21.87
CA MET A 57 -9.39 -0.93 20.46
C MET A 57 -10.91 -0.92 20.30
N GLU A 58 -11.61 -1.80 21.01
CA GLU A 58 -13.07 -1.87 20.97
C GLU A 58 -13.70 -0.56 21.39
N HIS A 59 -13.16 0.09 22.42
CA HIS A 59 -13.64 1.39 22.84
C HIS A 59 -13.43 2.47 21.77
N ASP A 60 -12.23 2.52 21.19
CA ASP A 60 -11.92 3.50 20.15
C ASP A 60 -12.77 3.22 18.87
N ASN A 61 -13.24 1.99 18.67
CA ASN A 61 -14.13 1.57 17.58
C ASN A 61 -15.63 1.85 17.83
N ILE A 62 -16.09 1.97 19.08
CA ILE A 62 -17.52 2.14 19.43
C ILE A 62 -18.08 3.48 18.94
N GLU A 63 -17.24 4.47 18.63
CA GLU A 63 -17.67 5.75 18.04
C GLU A 63 -18.15 5.65 16.57
N GLY A 64 -18.41 4.44 16.05
CA GLY A 64 -18.97 4.20 14.71
C GLY A 64 -17.95 4.30 13.58
N ARG A 65 -16.66 4.39 13.91
CA ARG A 65 -15.57 4.66 12.96
C ARG A 65 -14.75 3.41 12.70
N ARG A 66 -15.44 2.38 12.21
CA ARG A 66 -14.83 1.10 11.86
C ARG A 66 -13.93 1.30 10.63
N ASN A 67 -12.62 1.11 10.82
CA ASN A 67 -11.67 0.53 9.84
C ASN A 67 -10.47 1.38 9.37
N LEU A 68 -10.28 2.65 9.77
CA LEU A 68 -9.14 3.45 9.24
C LEU A 68 -8.52 4.49 10.21
N ILE A 69 -8.98 4.55 11.47
CA ILE A 69 -8.47 5.54 12.43
C ILE A 69 -7.10 5.13 12.90
N GLY A 70 -6.15 6.06 12.85
CA GLY A 70 -4.83 5.86 13.41
C GLY A 70 -3.84 5.01 12.60
N THR A 71 -4.24 4.44 11.45
CA THR A 71 -3.32 3.68 10.58
C THR A 71 -2.61 4.54 9.54
N ASP A 72 -3.16 5.73 9.22
CA ASP A 72 -2.51 6.68 8.32
C ASP A 72 -1.71 7.73 9.08
N LEU A 73 -0.46 7.39 9.39
CA LEU A 73 0.47 8.30 10.07
C LEU A 73 0.83 9.54 9.21
N LYS A 74 0.49 9.60 7.92
CA LYS A 74 0.61 10.84 7.13
C LYS A 74 -0.52 11.81 7.39
N ARG A 75 -1.63 11.36 7.97
CA ARG A 75 -2.77 12.20 8.31
C ARG A 75 -2.67 12.71 9.74
N ALA A 76 -2.51 11.81 10.71
CA ALA A 76 -2.38 12.14 12.12
C ALA A 76 -1.86 10.91 12.89
N LEU A 77 -1.38 11.11 14.12
CA LEU A 77 -1.11 9.99 15.02
C LEU A 77 -2.40 9.31 15.47
N PRO A 78 -2.40 7.97 15.64
CA PRO A 78 -3.41 7.28 16.44
C PRO A 78 -3.44 7.82 17.87
N ASN A 79 -4.37 7.30 18.66
CA ASN A 79 -4.45 7.61 20.09
C ASN A 79 -3.17 7.18 20.84
N LEU A 80 -3.00 7.67 22.09
CA LEU A 80 -1.97 7.13 22.98
C LEU A 80 -2.51 5.88 23.67
N HIS A 81 -1.80 4.77 23.52
CA HIS A 81 -2.13 3.49 24.17
C HIS A 81 -1.26 3.27 25.41
N TRP A 82 -1.30 2.07 26.02
CA TRP A 82 -0.56 1.83 27.25
C TRP A 82 0.94 2.11 27.09
N ALA A 83 1.55 1.52 26.06
CA ALA A 83 2.89 1.89 25.63
C ALA A 83 2.83 2.52 24.24
N THR A 84 3.60 3.58 24.03
CA THR A 84 3.75 4.25 22.74
C THR A 84 5.21 4.54 22.47
N PHE A 85 5.72 3.97 21.38
CA PHE A 85 7.05 4.23 20.86
C PHE A 85 6.96 5.31 19.78
N LEU A 86 7.63 6.44 20.02
CA LEU A 86 7.78 7.53 19.07
C LEU A 86 9.15 7.42 18.40
N GLY A 87 9.15 7.31 17.08
CA GLY A 87 10.35 7.43 16.26
C GLY A 87 11.01 8.80 16.39
N PRO A 88 12.29 8.93 15.99
CA PRO A 88 13.02 10.19 16.04
C PRO A 88 12.29 11.35 15.33
N GLU A 89 11.55 11.05 14.26
CA GLU A 89 10.78 12.02 13.50
C GLU A 89 9.67 12.68 14.34
N TYR A 90 8.94 11.88 15.13
CA TYR A 90 7.92 12.41 16.04
C TYR A 90 8.54 13.11 17.24
N VAL A 91 9.63 12.57 17.81
CA VAL A 91 10.33 13.24 18.92
C VAL A 91 10.85 14.61 18.49
N ASN A 92 11.41 14.73 17.28
CA ASN A 92 11.85 16.01 16.72
C ASN A 92 10.67 16.97 16.48
N MET A 93 9.54 16.47 15.97
CA MET A 93 8.35 17.28 15.72
C MET A 93 7.70 17.84 17.00
N PHE A 94 7.67 17.04 18.07
CA PHE A 94 7.13 17.45 19.37
C PHE A 94 8.12 18.27 20.20
N GLY A 95 9.42 18.00 20.05
CA GLY A 95 10.49 18.51 20.88
C GLY A 95 10.83 17.51 22.01
N VAL A 96 12.11 17.20 22.17
CA VAL A 96 12.62 16.20 23.13
C VAL A 96 12.13 16.49 24.54
N ASP A 97 12.28 17.72 25.03
CA ASP A 97 11.88 18.10 26.38
C ASP A 97 10.37 17.92 26.59
N ARG A 98 9.57 18.24 25.57
CA ARG A 98 8.11 18.08 25.63
C ARG A 98 7.72 16.61 25.75
N VAL A 99 8.37 15.74 24.98
CA VAL A 99 8.13 14.30 25.06
C VAL A 99 8.52 13.75 26.43
N LEU A 100 9.73 14.05 26.92
CA LEU A 100 10.25 13.50 28.18
C LEU A 100 9.55 14.08 29.43
N THR A 101 8.89 15.24 29.32
CA THR A 101 8.09 15.85 30.39
C THR A 101 6.59 15.53 30.28
N SER A 102 6.20 14.63 29.37
CA SER A 102 4.79 14.28 29.19
C SER A 102 4.19 13.72 30.48
N PRO A 103 2.92 14.06 30.81
CA PRO A 103 2.24 13.60 32.04
C PRO A 103 1.83 12.13 31.90
N VAL A 104 2.81 11.23 31.88
CA VAL A 104 2.66 9.78 31.74
C VAL A 104 3.32 9.08 32.94
N TYR A 105 3.12 7.77 33.10
CA TYR A 105 3.78 7.03 34.19
C TYR A 105 5.31 7.01 34.04
N SER A 106 5.79 6.83 32.81
CA SER A 106 7.22 6.92 32.49
C SER A 106 7.41 7.41 31.06
N ALA A 107 8.41 8.27 30.87
CA ALA A 107 8.89 8.70 29.56
C ALA A 107 10.40 8.46 29.49
N GLU A 108 10.85 7.72 28.48
CA GLU A 108 12.23 7.29 28.34
C GLU A 108 12.75 7.59 26.94
N ARG A 109 13.99 8.08 26.84
CA ARG A 109 14.67 8.28 25.56
C ARG A 109 15.27 6.97 25.06
N LEU A 110 15.11 6.68 23.78
CA LEU A 110 15.64 5.47 23.11
C LEU A 110 16.96 5.77 22.38
N PRO A 111 17.77 4.74 22.03
CA PRO A 111 19.13 4.93 21.51
C PRO A 111 19.24 5.74 20.21
N ASP A 112 18.23 5.72 19.35
CA ASP A 112 18.21 6.44 18.07
C ASP A 112 17.59 7.85 18.19
N SER A 113 17.39 8.35 19.40
CA SER A 113 16.63 9.57 19.73
C SER A 113 15.11 9.46 19.59
N GLY A 114 14.57 8.25 19.44
CA GLY A 114 13.17 8.00 19.73
C GLY A 114 12.83 8.11 21.22
N ALA A 115 11.58 7.82 21.56
CA ALA A 115 11.10 7.80 22.93
C ALA A 115 10.05 6.70 23.17
N LEU A 116 10.02 6.17 24.39
CA LEU A 116 8.97 5.31 24.90
C LEU A 116 8.14 6.08 25.93
N LEU A 117 6.82 6.12 25.75
CA LEU A 117 5.86 6.64 26.71
C LEU A 117 5.04 5.48 27.27
N LEU A 118 4.98 5.36 28.60
CA LEU A 118 4.10 4.44 29.31
C LEU A 118 3.03 5.24 30.03
N LEU A 119 1.76 5.13 29.63
CA LEU A 119 0.66 5.88 30.27
C LEU A 119 0.44 5.45 31.73
N THR A 120 0.42 4.14 31.98
CA THR A 120 0.17 3.56 33.31
C THR A 120 1.22 2.51 33.63
N LYS A 121 1.19 1.94 34.85
CA LYS A 121 2.16 0.94 35.29
C LYS A 121 1.99 -0.36 34.52
N SER A 122 0.74 -0.74 34.24
CA SER A 122 0.37 -1.96 33.54
C SER A 122 -0.68 -1.65 32.48
N PRO A 123 -0.70 -2.38 31.33
CA PRO A 123 -1.79 -2.25 30.37
C PRO A 123 -3.14 -2.69 30.97
N LEU A 124 -3.09 -3.55 32.00
CA LEU A 124 -4.27 -4.05 32.69
C LEU A 124 -4.94 -2.98 33.56
N ASP A 125 -4.26 -1.87 33.86
CA ASP A 125 -4.83 -0.72 34.60
C ASP A 125 -6.02 -0.10 33.83
N TYR A 126 -6.09 -0.29 32.52
CA TYR A 126 -7.25 0.13 31.72
C TYR A 126 -8.54 -0.62 32.12
N LEU A 127 -8.42 -1.88 32.56
CA LEU A 127 -9.58 -2.70 32.95
C LEU A 127 -10.10 -2.32 34.33
N SER A 128 -9.20 -2.05 35.28
CA SER A 128 -9.55 -1.72 36.67
C SER A 128 -9.80 -0.23 36.89
N GLU A 129 -9.06 0.65 36.21
CA GLU A 129 -9.01 2.09 36.49
C GLU A 129 -9.20 2.96 35.24
N ARG A 130 -10.07 2.50 34.33
CA ARG A 130 -10.27 3.12 33.00
C ARG A 130 -10.38 4.65 33.00
N ARG A 131 -11.14 5.23 33.93
CA ARG A 131 -11.31 6.70 34.01
C ARG A 131 -9.99 7.43 34.25
N GLN A 132 -9.11 6.86 35.08
CA GLN A 132 -7.80 7.43 35.34
C GLN A 132 -6.87 7.27 34.14
N PHE A 133 -6.95 6.12 33.45
CA PHE A 133 -6.23 5.88 32.20
C PHE A 133 -6.59 6.94 31.15
N GLU A 134 -7.89 7.15 30.88
CA GLU A 134 -8.38 8.12 29.90
C GLU A 134 -8.06 9.57 30.27
N LYS A 135 -8.12 9.90 31.56
CA LYS A 135 -7.70 11.21 32.05
C LYS A 135 -6.24 11.47 31.70
N ARG A 136 -5.35 10.53 32.03
CA ARG A 136 -3.91 10.67 31.75
C ARG A 136 -3.60 10.66 30.26
N ARG A 137 -4.30 9.84 29.48
CA ARG A 137 -4.24 9.84 28.00
C ARG A 137 -4.54 11.25 27.47
N THR A 138 -5.62 11.85 27.94
CA THR A 138 -6.05 13.20 27.53
C THR A 138 -5.04 14.27 27.94
N GLU A 139 -4.54 14.21 29.18
CA GLU A 139 -3.50 15.12 29.67
C GLU A 139 -2.21 15.03 28.83
N ALA A 140 -1.78 13.82 28.48
CA ALA A 140 -0.59 13.60 27.64
C ALA A 140 -0.79 14.11 26.22
N LYS A 141 -1.96 13.90 25.61
CA LYS A 141 -2.28 14.45 24.28
C LYS A 141 -2.31 15.98 24.30
N ASN A 142 -2.92 16.58 25.33
CA ASN A 142 -2.91 18.04 25.50
C ASN A 142 -1.48 18.59 25.64
N HIS A 143 -0.63 17.90 26.41
CA HIS A 143 0.76 18.28 26.60
C HIS A 143 1.55 18.23 25.29
N LEU A 144 1.40 17.16 24.50
CA LEU A 144 2.11 16.97 23.22
C LEU A 144 1.56 17.87 22.10
N GLY A 145 0.28 18.24 22.17
CA GLY A 145 -0.45 19.02 21.16
C GLY A 145 -1.54 18.17 20.51
N LEU A 146 -2.81 18.51 20.79
CA LEU A 146 -3.98 17.79 20.28
C LEU A 146 -4.02 17.70 18.76
N GLU A 147 -3.47 18.70 18.08
CA GLU A 147 -3.42 18.78 16.62
C GLU A 147 -2.60 17.66 15.98
N ALA A 148 -1.74 16.95 16.72
CA ALA A 148 -0.99 15.83 16.18
C ALA A 148 -1.80 14.52 16.14
N PHE A 149 -2.94 14.46 16.84
CA PHE A 149 -3.71 13.23 17.04
C PHE A 149 -4.97 13.19 16.20
N ASP A 150 -5.33 11.99 15.77
CA ASP A 150 -6.53 11.72 15.01
C ASP A 150 -7.78 12.07 15.83
N THR A 151 -8.68 12.85 15.21
CA THR A 151 -9.98 13.22 15.77
C THR A 151 -11.10 12.28 15.31
N GLY A 152 -10.76 11.33 14.43
CA GLY A 152 -11.64 10.43 13.68
C GLY A 152 -12.47 11.11 12.59
N ASP A 153 -12.24 12.39 12.33
CA ASP A 153 -12.68 13.03 11.10
C ASP A 153 -11.66 12.73 9.98
N ILE A 154 -12.11 12.06 8.91
CA ILE A 154 -11.26 11.70 7.78
C ILE A 154 -10.68 12.93 7.05
N SER A 155 -11.34 14.08 7.17
CA SER A 155 -10.88 15.35 6.60
C SER A 155 -9.85 16.05 7.47
N HIS A 156 -9.71 15.66 8.74
CA HIS A 156 -8.73 16.22 9.64
C HIS A 156 -7.30 15.87 9.19
N LYS A 157 -6.47 16.90 9.02
CA LYS A 157 -5.05 16.78 8.76
C LYS A 157 -4.30 17.27 9.99
N GLY A 158 -3.82 16.32 10.77
CA GLY A 158 -3.03 16.57 11.95
C GLY A 158 -1.61 17.00 11.63
N LYS A 159 -0.90 17.43 12.68
CA LYS A 159 0.53 17.72 12.63
C LYS A 159 1.31 16.40 12.56
N VAL A 160 1.94 16.14 11.41
CA VAL A 160 2.76 14.95 11.15
C VAL A 160 4.20 15.35 10.80
N PRO A 161 5.20 14.51 11.13
CA PRO A 161 6.58 14.83 10.87
C PRO A 161 6.94 14.59 9.40
N ILE A 162 8.10 15.09 8.99
CA ILE A 162 8.72 14.68 7.74
C ILE A 162 9.36 13.32 7.98
N PHE A 163 8.85 12.30 7.30
CA PHE A 163 9.30 10.93 7.46
C PHE A 163 10.52 10.62 6.60
N ARG A 164 11.68 10.31 7.21
CA ARG A 164 12.92 9.99 6.48
C ARG A 164 12.78 8.83 5.50
N PHE A 165 11.96 7.83 5.84
CA PHE A 165 11.77 6.67 4.98
C PHE A 165 10.95 6.98 3.72
N LEU A 166 10.16 8.07 3.70
CA LEU A 166 9.46 8.49 2.49
C LEU A 166 10.44 9.07 1.48
N GLU A 167 11.38 9.90 1.95
CA GLU A 167 12.48 10.40 1.12
C GLU A 167 13.35 9.25 0.61
N GLU A 168 13.68 8.30 1.48
CA GLU A 168 14.45 7.11 1.10
C GLU A 168 13.70 6.23 0.11
N LYS A 169 12.40 5.98 0.32
CA LYS A 169 11.54 5.23 -0.60
C LYS A 169 11.48 5.91 -1.96
N GLU A 170 11.36 7.23 -2.00
CA GLU A 170 11.34 8.01 -3.24
C GLU A 170 12.72 7.99 -3.92
N ARG A 171 13.81 8.12 -3.17
CA ARG A 171 15.18 7.96 -3.67
C ARG A 171 15.40 6.58 -4.27
N LEU A 172 14.95 5.52 -3.59
CA LEU A 172 15.03 4.14 -4.09
C LEU A 172 14.18 3.93 -5.34
N ARG A 173 12.98 4.55 -5.43
CA ARG A 173 12.17 4.55 -6.66
C ARG A 173 12.90 5.24 -7.81
N GLN A 174 13.45 6.42 -7.58
CA GLN A 174 14.25 7.14 -8.58
C GLN A 174 15.48 6.34 -9.00
N GLN A 175 16.19 5.71 -8.06
CA GLN A 175 17.32 4.83 -8.38
C GLN A 175 16.89 3.59 -9.17
N ARG A 176 15.76 2.96 -8.83
CA ARG A 176 15.20 1.85 -9.61
C ARG A 176 14.84 2.29 -11.01
N PHE A 177 14.26 3.48 -11.16
CA PHE A 177 13.95 4.06 -12.45
C PHE A 177 15.21 4.33 -13.27
N THR A 178 16.23 4.96 -12.68
CA THR A 178 17.53 5.21 -13.35
C THR A 178 18.21 3.90 -13.71
N ARG A 179 18.30 2.93 -12.78
CA ARG A 179 18.88 1.61 -13.06
C ARG A 179 18.11 0.86 -14.12
N ARG A 180 16.77 0.90 -14.11
CA ARG A 180 15.94 0.30 -15.17
C ARG A 180 16.29 0.93 -16.51
N ARG A 181 16.40 2.26 -16.58
CA ARG A 181 16.77 2.99 -17.80
C ARG A 181 18.19 2.71 -18.28
N GLU A 182 19.14 2.55 -17.36
CA GLU A 182 20.52 2.17 -17.68
C GLU A 182 20.62 0.69 -18.09
N SER A 183 19.81 -0.18 -17.50
CA SER A 183 19.71 -1.59 -17.89
C SER A 183 18.86 -1.83 -19.14
N SER A 184 17.97 -0.89 -19.49
CA SER A 184 17.16 -0.92 -20.71
C SER A 184 17.90 -0.39 -21.94
N GLU A 185 19.24 -0.42 -21.91
CA GLU A 185 20.01 -0.60 -23.14
C GLU A 185 19.58 -1.87 -23.91
N SER A 186 18.89 -2.80 -23.25
CA SER A 186 17.97 -3.73 -23.93
C SER A 186 16.84 -2.93 -24.59
N LYS A 187 16.92 -2.79 -25.92
CA LYS A 187 15.89 -2.19 -26.80
C LYS A 187 14.48 -2.80 -26.66
N ASP A 188 14.33 -3.82 -25.82
CA ASP A 188 13.15 -4.67 -25.73
C ASP A 188 12.20 -4.28 -24.57
N ASP A 189 12.57 -3.39 -23.62
CA ASP A 189 11.64 -2.98 -22.55
C ASP A 189 10.92 -1.64 -22.83
N LEU A 190 9.93 -1.70 -23.72
CA LEU A 190 9.11 -0.56 -24.14
C LEU A 190 8.32 0.09 -22.99
N LEU A 191 7.93 -0.67 -21.97
CA LEU A 191 7.13 -0.13 -20.86
C LEU A 191 7.94 0.78 -19.93
N SER A 192 9.21 0.49 -19.74
CA SER A 192 10.10 1.28 -18.89
C SER A 192 10.36 2.71 -19.41
N THR A 193 10.12 2.95 -20.70
CA THR A 193 10.38 4.26 -21.32
C THR A 193 9.27 5.29 -21.06
N VAL A 194 8.13 4.85 -20.53
CA VAL A 194 6.91 5.67 -20.37
C VAL A 194 6.70 6.01 -18.90
N ARG A 195 6.39 7.28 -18.63
CA ARG A 195 6.16 7.78 -17.27
C ARG A 195 4.75 7.49 -16.79
N ARG A 196 4.57 7.45 -15.46
CA ARG A 196 3.26 7.24 -14.82
C ARG A 196 2.19 8.23 -15.27
N GLU A 197 2.54 9.50 -15.50
CA GLU A 197 1.60 10.52 -15.99
C GLU A 197 1.04 10.17 -17.36
N GLU A 198 1.89 9.65 -18.25
CA GLU A 198 1.49 9.21 -19.58
C GLU A 198 0.63 7.95 -19.51
N TRP A 199 0.89 7.06 -18.54
CA TRP A 199 0.00 5.93 -18.26
C TRP A 199 -1.36 6.36 -17.69
N ARG A 200 -1.44 7.44 -16.91
CA ARG A 200 -2.72 8.02 -16.48
C ARG A 200 -3.50 8.55 -17.69
N GLU A 201 -2.83 9.22 -18.63
CA GLU A 201 -3.47 9.65 -19.88
C GLU A 201 -3.94 8.45 -20.71
N TRP A 202 -3.11 7.40 -20.82
CA TRP A 202 -3.49 6.16 -21.49
C TRP A 202 -4.71 5.50 -20.87
N ILE A 203 -4.86 5.49 -19.53
CA ILE A 203 -6.09 5.01 -18.87
C ILE A 203 -7.28 5.89 -19.26
N ALA A 204 -7.13 7.22 -19.21
CA ALA A 204 -8.22 8.15 -19.54
C ALA A 204 -8.68 8.00 -21.00
N ARG A 205 -7.75 7.67 -21.91
CA ARG A 205 -7.98 7.47 -23.34
C ARG A 205 -8.15 5.99 -23.72
N ASN A 206 -8.23 5.08 -22.77
CA ASN A 206 -8.10 3.65 -23.03
C ASN A 206 -9.16 3.16 -24.03
N ARG A 207 -10.42 3.57 -23.83
CA ARG A 207 -11.52 3.20 -24.74
C ARG A 207 -11.36 3.78 -26.15
N SER A 208 -10.90 5.04 -26.29
CA SER A 208 -10.70 5.62 -27.62
C SER A 208 -9.56 4.94 -28.36
N LEU A 209 -8.43 4.68 -27.67
CA LEU A 209 -7.29 3.96 -28.24
C LEU A 209 -7.67 2.54 -28.69
N ALA A 210 -8.52 1.86 -27.91
CA ALA A 210 -9.03 0.54 -28.25
C ALA A 210 -9.93 0.58 -29.52
N LEU A 211 -10.77 1.60 -29.66
CA LEU A 211 -11.59 1.80 -30.87
C LEU A 211 -10.74 2.14 -32.09
N GLU A 212 -9.74 3.01 -31.94
CA GLU A 212 -8.77 3.33 -33.00
C GLU A 212 -8.06 2.06 -33.48
N PHE A 213 -7.60 1.21 -32.54
CA PHE A 213 -6.99 -0.08 -32.89
C PHE A 213 -7.94 -0.96 -33.70
N ALA A 214 -9.19 -1.10 -33.25
CA ALA A 214 -10.19 -1.90 -33.96
C ALA A 214 -10.48 -1.36 -35.37
N GLN A 215 -10.51 -0.03 -35.55
CA GLN A 215 -10.69 0.62 -36.84
C GLN A 215 -9.48 0.41 -37.77
N ASP A 216 -8.26 0.55 -37.24
CA ASP A 216 -7.01 0.31 -37.97
C ASP A 216 -6.98 -1.14 -38.53
N LEU A 217 -7.46 -2.11 -37.74
CA LEU A 217 -7.55 -3.52 -38.11
C LEU A 217 -8.68 -3.85 -39.09
N ALA A 218 -9.81 -3.13 -39.00
CA ALA A 218 -10.92 -3.28 -39.94
C ALA A 218 -10.50 -2.94 -41.37
N ALA A 219 -9.62 -1.95 -41.56
CA ALA A 219 -9.03 -1.64 -42.87
C ALA A 219 -8.21 -2.81 -43.46
N GLY A 220 -7.67 -3.69 -42.59
CA GLY A 220 -6.97 -4.93 -42.97
C GLY A 220 -7.88 -6.16 -43.08
N GLY A 221 -9.20 -6.00 -43.00
CA GLY A 221 -10.18 -7.09 -43.08
C GLY A 221 -10.40 -7.86 -41.79
N PHE A 222 -9.90 -7.38 -40.65
CA PHE A 222 -10.15 -7.98 -39.33
C PHE A 222 -11.39 -7.33 -38.70
N LYS A 223 -12.38 -8.14 -38.33
CA LYS A 223 -13.55 -7.67 -37.60
C LYS A 223 -13.32 -7.86 -36.10
N LEU A 224 -13.23 -6.74 -35.39
CA LEU A 224 -12.99 -6.69 -33.95
C LEU A 224 -14.19 -6.05 -33.24
N ASP A 225 -14.80 -6.77 -32.32
CA ASP A 225 -16.08 -6.40 -31.66
C ASP A 225 -16.04 -6.50 -30.13
N PHE A 226 -14.84 -6.59 -29.55
CA PHE A 226 -14.58 -6.70 -28.12
C PHE A 226 -15.09 -8.02 -27.48
N SER A 227 -15.39 -9.03 -28.30
CA SER A 227 -15.67 -10.39 -27.82
C SER A 227 -14.40 -11.18 -27.50
N SER A 228 -14.56 -12.32 -26.84
CA SER A 228 -13.49 -13.31 -26.64
C SER A 228 -12.91 -13.81 -27.97
N ASP A 229 -13.75 -14.00 -29.00
CA ASP A 229 -13.29 -14.40 -30.34
C ASP A 229 -12.40 -13.34 -30.99
N SER A 230 -12.67 -12.05 -30.72
CA SER A 230 -11.81 -10.96 -31.16
C SER A 230 -10.38 -11.05 -30.59
N VAL A 231 -10.19 -11.60 -29.39
CA VAL A 231 -8.84 -11.82 -28.82
C VAL A 231 -8.03 -12.79 -29.68
N ARG A 232 -8.66 -13.87 -30.16
CA ARG A 232 -8.02 -14.81 -31.10
C ARG A 232 -7.68 -14.15 -32.44
N CYS A 233 -8.56 -13.27 -32.93
CA CYS A 233 -8.27 -12.47 -34.13
C CYS A 233 -7.04 -11.57 -33.94
N VAL A 234 -6.89 -10.96 -32.76
CA VAL A 234 -5.70 -10.16 -32.41
C VAL A 234 -4.43 -11.01 -32.37
N ASP A 235 -4.48 -12.22 -31.81
CA ASP A 235 -3.33 -13.14 -31.83
C ASP A 235 -2.87 -13.45 -33.26
N ASN A 236 -3.81 -13.79 -34.15
CA ASN A 236 -3.52 -14.06 -35.56
C ASN A 236 -2.91 -12.84 -36.27
N TYR A 237 -3.37 -11.63 -35.93
CA TYR A 237 -2.80 -10.40 -36.47
C TYR A 237 -1.37 -10.17 -36.00
N VAL A 238 -1.10 -10.32 -34.69
CA VAL A 238 0.26 -10.15 -34.14
C VAL A 238 1.23 -11.18 -34.73
N GLU A 239 0.80 -12.42 -34.94
CA GLU A 239 1.60 -13.43 -35.62
C GLU A 239 2.00 -13.00 -37.04
N ARG A 240 1.06 -12.42 -37.81
CA ARG A 240 1.34 -11.87 -39.16
C ARG A 240 2.31 -10.69 -39.10
N LEU A 241 2.13 -9.78 -38.14
CA LEU A 241 3.00 -8.62 -37.93
C LEU A 241 4.44 -9.07 -37.60
N ARG A 242 4.60 -10.14 -36.81
CA ARG A 242 5.91 -10.71 -36.52
C ARG A 242 6.54 -11.33 -37.76
N ALA A 243 5.75 -12.04 -38.57
CA ALA A 243 6.22 -12.62 -39.83
C ALA A 243 6.71 -11.55 -40.82
N SER A 244 6.13 -10.34 -40.81
CA SER A 244 6.60 -9.21 -41.62
C SER A 244 7.85 -8.50 -41.07
N LYS A 245 8.39 -8.93 -39.92
CA LYS A 245 9.54 -8.32 -39.23
C LYS A 245 9.36 -6.84 -38.91
N THR A 246 8.12 -6.39 -38.75
CA THR A 246 7.83 -5.00 -38.36
C THR A 246 8.19 -4.83 -36.89
N THR A 247 9.08 -3.89 -36.57
CA THR A 247 9.40 -3.57 -35.17
C THR A 247 8.23 -2.81 -34.54
N PRO A 248 7.58 -3.35 -33.49
CA PRO A 248 6.52 -2.63 -32.80
C PRO A 248 7.09 -1.42 -32.07
N ASN A 249 6.32 -0.33 -32.04
CA ASN A 249 6.65 0.86 -31.25
C ASN A 249 5.70 0.99 -30.05
N ILE A 250 6.02 1.93 -29.15
CA ILE A 250 5.24 2.15 -27.93
C ILE A 250 3.77 2.53 -28.20
N GLU A 251 3.50 3.30 -29.25
CA GLU A 251 2.13 3.71 -29.62
C GLU A 251 1.28 2.53 -30.09
N PHE A 252 1.87 1.62 -30.85
CA PHE A 252 1.23 0.38 -31.24
C PHE A 252 0.96 -0.51 -30.01
N LEU A 253 1.93 -0.65 -29.11
CA LEU A 253 1.77 -1.39 -27.85
C LEU A 253 0.62 -0.81 -27.00
N LYS A 254 0.52 0.52 -26.90
CA LYS A 254 -0.57 1.22 -26.19
C LYS A 254 -1.94 0.91 -26.78
N LYS A 255 -2.08 0.95 -28.11
CA LYS A 255 -3.33 0.64 -28.81
C LYS A 255 -3.73 -0.84 -28.63
N LEU A 256 -2.77 -1.75 -28.83
CA LEU A 256 -2.96 -3.18 -28.67
C LEU A 256 -3.39 -3.53 -27.24
N SER A 257 -2.64 -3.05 -26.24
CA SER A 257 -2.95 -3.27 -24.82
C SER A 257 -4.28 -2.63 -24.41
N ALA A 258 -4.64 -1.47 -24.96
CA ALA A 258 -5.92 -0.83 -24.69
C ALA A 258 -7.09 -1.68 -25.21
N TYR A 259 -6.97 -2.24 -26.41
CA TYR A 259 -7.98 -3.14 -26.95
C TYR A 259 -8.20 -4.35 -26.04
N VAL A 260 -7.12 -5.06 -25.71
CA VAL A 260 -7.19 -6.25 -24.85
C VAL A 260 -7.71 -5.90 -23.45
N ALA A 261 -7.32 -4.75 -22.90
CA ALA A 261 -7.84 -4.27 -21.62
C ALA A 261 -9.36 -4.05 -21.67
N GLN A 262 -9.90 -3.45 -22.74
CA GLN A 262 -11.33 -3.23 -22.89
C GLN A 262 -12.12 -4.55 -23.00
N VAL A 263 -11.56 -5.59 -23.65
CA VAL A 263 -12.20 -6.92 -23.67
C VAL A 263 -12.32 -7.49 -22.25
N VAL A 264 -11.25 -7.40 -21.46
CA VAL A 264 -11.27 -7.85 -20.05
C VAL A 264 -12.24 -7.02 -19.21
N VAL A 265 -12.20 -5.69 -19.34
CA VAL A 265 -13.10 -4.78 -18.60
C VAL A 265 -14.56 -5.06 -18.92
N GLN A 266 -14.90 -5.30 -20.19
CA GLN A 266 -16.27 -5.59 -20.60
C GLN A 266 -16.79 -6.92 -20.05
N GLU A 267 -15.96 -7.97 -20.04
CA GLU A 267 -16.36 -9.29 -19.55
C GLU A 267 -16.43 -9.34 -18.01
N THR A 268 -15.55 -8.62 -17.31
CA THR A 268 -15.34 -8.82 -15.87
C THR A 268 -15.71 -7.62 -15.00
N GLY A 269 -15.96 -6.45 -15.58
CA GLY A 269 -16.15 -5.19 -14.84
C GLY A 269 -14.87 -4.67 -14.17
N ALA A 270 -13.70 -5.17 -14.56
CA ALA A 270 -12.41 -4.77 -14.01
C ALA A 270 -12.20 -3.25 -14.04
N ARG A 271 -11.41 -2.74 -13.08
CA ARG A 271 -11.04 -1.32 -13.02
C ARG A 271 -9.54 -1.16 -13.03
N PHE A 272 -9.08 -0.10 -13.69
CA PHE A 272 -7.67 0.27 -13.65
C PHE A 272 -7.28 0.75 -12.26
N SER A 273 -6.07 0.38 -11.85
CA SER A 273 -5.42 0.83 -10.63
C SER A 273 -3.91 0.93 -10.86
N PHE A 274 -3.23 1.54 -9.91
CA PHE A 274 -1.78 1.54 -9.82
C PHE A 274 -1.39 0.98 -8.45
N ASP A 275 -0.25 0.31 -8.39
CA ASP A 275 0.41 0.06 -7.11
C ASP A 275 1.07 1.37 -6.65
N ASP A 276 1.30 1.51 -5.36
CA ASP A 276 2.11 2.60 -4.84
C ASP A 276 3.54 2.49 -5.37
N SER A 277 4.03 1.29 -5.65
CA SER A 277 5.41 1.02 -6.05
C SER A 277 5.64 0.87 -7.56
N ASP A 278 4.58 0.73 -8.35
CA ASP A 278 4.68 0.53 -9.81
C ASP A 278 4.14 1.73 -10.60
N ASP A 279 4.84 2.03 -11.69
CA ASP A 279 4.45 3.06 -12.65
C ASP A 279 3.49 2.52 -13.72
N ILE A 280 3.45 1.21 -13.93
CA ILE A 280 2.63 0.55 -14.95
C ILE A 280 1.25 0.23 -14.35
N PRO A 281 0.15 0.67 -14.98
CA PRO A 281 -1.17 0.36 -14.49
C PRO A 281 -1.54 -1.11 -14.70
N PHE A 282 -2.44 -1.60 -13.84
CA PHE A 282 -3.02 -2.94 -13.95
C PHE A 282 -4.54 -2.87 -13.84
N LEU A 283 -5.21 -3.93 -14.28
CA LEU A 283 -6.61 -4.19 -14.04
C LEU A 283 -6.76 -5.03 -12.77
N ARG A 284 -7.66 -4.60 -11.88
CA ARG A 284 -8.10 -5.39 -10.74
C ARG A 284 -9.33 -6.20 -11.14
N VAL A 285 -9.25 -7.51 -11.00
CA VAL A 285 -10.35 -8.42 -11.29
C VAL A 285 -10.48 -9.40 -10.12
N GLY A 286 -11.56 -9.27 -9.33
CA GLY A 286 -11.53 -9.82 -7.97
C GLY A 286 -10.36 -9.22 -7.17
N GLY A 287 -9.58 -10.03 -6.48
CA GLY A 287 -8.27 -9.70 -5.92
C GLY A 287 -7.08 -10.10 -6.80
N LEU A 288 -7.31 -10.59 -8.03
CA LEU A 288 -6.25 -10.74 -9.02
C LEU A 288 -5.85 -9.37 -9.60
N GLN A 289 -4.54 -9.19 -9.80
CA GLN A 289 -3.96 -8.06 -10.52
C GLN A 289 -3.39 -8.54 -11.85
N VAL A 290 -3.83 -7.95 -12.95
CA VAL A 290 -3.39 -8.33 -14.29
C VAL A 290 -2.97 -7.10 -15.08
N SER A 291 -1.83 -7.15 -15.79
CA SER A 291 -1.33 -6.01 -16.58
C SER A 291 -1.48 -6.28 -18.08
N PRO A 292 -2.47 -5.66 -18.76
CA PRO A 292 -2.61 -5.74 -20.22
C PRO A 292 -1.38 -5.20 -20.96
N LEU A 293 -0.70 -4.21 -20.39
CA LEU A 293 0.53 -3.62 -20.93
C LEU A 293 1.68 -4.64 -20.92
N ALA A 294 1.96 -5.25 -19.76
CA ALA A 294 2.97 -6.29 -19.65
C ALA A 294 2.65 -7.48 -20.56
N ARG A 295 1.36 -7.85 -20.65
CA ARG A 295 0.93 -8.92 -21.54
C ARG A 295 1.19 -8.59 -23.01
N ALA A 296 0.83 -7.39 -23.45
CA ALA A 296 1.04 -6.96 -24.82
C ALA A 296 2.54 -6.93 -25.20
N GLN A 297 3.41 -6.49 -24.29
CA GLN A 297 4.86 -6.54 -24.51
C GLN A 297 5.34 -7.98 -24.76
N LYS A 298 4.95 -8.93 -23.91
CA LYS A 298 5.33 -10.35 -24.07
C LYS A 298 4.78 -10.96 -25.37
N VAL A 299 3.54 -10.65 -25.71
CA VAL A 299 2.94 -11.11 -26.99
C VAL A 299 3.73 -10.56 -28.17
N LEU A 300 4.19 -9.31 -28.12
CA LEU A 300 4.96 -8.70 -29.20
C LEU A 300 6.39 -9.25 -29.31
N LEU A 301 7.08 -9.41 -28.18
CA LEU A 301 8.51 -9.70 -28.13
C LEU A 301 8.84 -11.18 -27.98
N GLU A 302 8.06 -11.90 -27.18
CA GLU A 302 8.37 -13.28 -26.75
C GLU A 302 7.55 -14.33 -27.52
N GLY A 303 6.56 -13.90 -28.30
CA GLY A 303 5.76 -14.86 -29.06
C GLY A 303 4.55 -15.42 -28.34
N GLU A 304 4.25 -14.92 -27.14
CA GLU A 304 3.09 -15.34 -26.37
C GLU A 304 1.76 -14.97 -27.06
N LYS A 305 0.64 -15.48 -26.53
CA LYS A 305 -0.72 -15.27 -27.05
C LYS A 305 -1.65 -14.65 -26.01
N PHE A 306 -2.55 -13.78 -26.40
CA PHE A 306 -3.57 -13.22 -25.53
C PHE A 306 -4.64 -14.25 -25.15
N GLU A 307 -5.07 -15.15 -26.05
CA GLU A 307 -6.20 -16.04 -25.79
C GLU A 307 -6.02 -16.93 -24.53
N PRO A 308 -4.89 -17.63 -24.31
CA PRO A 308 -4.70 -18.43 -23.09
C PRO A 308 -4.71 -17.56 -21.83
N TRP A 309 -4.12 -16.37 -21.90
CA TRP A 309 -4.10 -15.42 -20.79
C TRP A 309 -5.50 -14.86 -20.49
N TYR A 310 -6.26 -14.49 -21.52
CA TYR A 310 -7.62 -14.00 -21.37
C TYR A 310 -8.54 -15.07 -20.76
N ARG A 311 -8.42 -16.33 -21.21
CA ARG A 311 -9.16 -17.45 -20.60
C ARG A 311 -8.79 -17.62 -19.14
N TYR A 312 -7.50 -17.63 -18.81
CA TYR A 312 -7.05 -17.68 -17.41
C TYR A 312 -7.69 -16.56 -16.57
N VAL A 313 -7.62 -15.31 -17.06
CA VAL A 313 -8.18 -14.15 -16.35
C VAL A 313 -9.69 -14.27 -16.17
N THR A 314 -10.43 -14.74 -17.19
CA THR A 314 -11.92 -14.73 -17.15
C THR A 314 -12.54 -16.00 -16.57
N GLU A 315 -11.83 -17.13 -16.58
CA GLU A 315 -12.30 -18.42 -16.06
C GLU A 315 -11.96 -18.59 -14.57
N GLU A 316 -10.78 -18.19 -14.10
CA GLU A 316 -10.44 -18.32 -12.67
C GLU A 316 -11.37 -17.48 -11.76
N LEU A 317 -11.85 -16.35 -12.27
CA LEU A 317 -12.81 -15.49 -11.55
C LEU A 317 -14.20 -16.10 -11.42
N LYS A 318 -14.61 -16.93 -12.39
CA LYS A 318 -15.90 -17.65 -12.30
C LYS A 318 -15.85 -18.71 -11.21
N ILE A 319 -14.66 -19.26 -10.96
CA ILE A 319 -14.46 -20.34 -9.98
C ILE A 319 -14.29 -19.75 -8.57
N ASN A 320 -13.66 -18.58 -8.43
CA ASN A 320 -13.40 -17.96 -7.12
C ASN A 320 -13.75 -16.46 -7.11
N PRO A 321 -15.02 -16.07 -6.95
CA PRO A 321 -15.43 -14.67 -6.90
C PRO A 321 -14.96 -13.91 -5.65
N GLU A 322 -14.50 -14.63 -4.62
CA GLU A 322 -13.97 -14.04 -3.37
C GLU A 322 -12.44 -13.94 -3.31
N LEU A 323 -11.72 -14.45 -4.32
CA LEU A 323 -10.29 -14.20 -4.49
C LEU A 323 -10.06 -12.82 -5.08
#